data_AF-A0A5C6A891-F1
#
_entry.id   AF-A0A5C6A891-F1
#
_cell.length_a   1.000
_cell.length_b   1.000
_cell.length_c   1.000
_cell.angle_alpha   90.00
_cell.angle_beta   90.00
_cell.angle_gamma   90.00
#
_symmetry.space_group_name_H-M   'P 1'
#
loop_
_entity.id
_entity.type
_entity.pdbx_description
1 polymer ?
#
loop_
_entity_poly.entity_id
_entity_poly.type
_entity_poly.pdbx_seq_one_letter_code
_entity_poly.pdbx_strand_id
1 'polypeptide(L)'
;MLRLPSLSRFVRTASLFVIVVSAIVPSKLAFACPFCSAVAQTLRQEMEAMDAVVIATATQSDATRNADTGEVAMKVESVLKGAEHVEVGTEVRAVYFGDVAHGRRFLLSGVDPNDMQWSCLPLTPRAESYVAKIPELAKQDDATRLRFYMQYLEDEDSMLSRDAYDEFAIAPYAAVQELKSDMDRGQLIEWIGDEEMSPDRKRLYLTMLGVCGTKDDVPMLKDMLMSTQKTARTGLDALIACYLTLSGEEGLELIDKEFLVNKKASYADTYAAIMAIRFHGTEGGVIARSALVESLHHILDREDLADLVIPDLARWQDWSQVEKLKNLFLAADANNNWVRVPVINYLRACPKPEAAEAMEELKKVDPESVRRANTFFAIPKPASEIKPSLQ
;
A
#
# COMPACT_ATOMS: atom_id res chain seq x y z
N MET A 1 -80.89 -14.07 20.24
CA MET A 1 -79.96 -13.60 21.30
C MET A 1 -78.54 -13.81 20.81
N LEU A 2 -77.77 -12.72 20.89
CA LEU A 2 -76.49 -12.42 20.23
C LEU A 2 -75.39 -13.51 20.31
N ARG A 3 -74.79 -13.82 19.15
CA ARG A 3 -73.39 -14.25 19.04
C ARG A 3 -72.65 -13.25 18.14
N LEU A 4 -71.65 -12.60 18.71
CA LEU A 4 -70.74 -11.64 18.07
C LEU A 4 -69.85 -12.32 17.01
N PRO A 5 -69.49 -11.64 15.92
CA PRO A 5 -68.58 -12.19 14.91
C PRO A 5 -67.11 -12.03 15.29
N SER A 6 -66.33 -13.04 14.90
CA SER A 6 -64.88 -13.15 15.03
C SER A 6 -64.15 -12.14 14.16
N LEU A 7 -63.25 -11.34 14.74
CA LEU A 7 -62.21 -10.64 13.99
C LEU A 7 -61.03 -11.56 13.73
N SER A 8 -60.83 -11.88 12.46
CA SER A 8 -59.67 -12.58 11.93
C SER A 8 -58.44 -11.67 11.86
N ARG A 9 -57.31 -12.35 12.03
CA ARG A 9 -55.93 -11.88 12.14
C ARG A 9 -55.26 -11.72 10.76
N PHE A 10 -54.29 -10.80 10.68
CA PHE A 10 -53.11 -10.79 9.78
C PHE A 10 -53.40 -10.55 8.28
N VAL A 11 -52.67 -9.77 7.48
CA VAL A 11 -51.24 -9.38 7.42
C VAL A 11 -51.17 -7.98 6.77
N ARG A 12 -50.46 -7.03 7.36
CA ARG A 12 -49.97 -5.82 6.67
C ARG A 12 -48.47 -5.94 6.53
N THR A 13 -48.00 -6.15 5.31
CA THR A 13 -46.60 -6.08 4.89
C THR A 13 -46.10 -4.64 5.03
N ALA A 14 -45.33 -4.37 6.08
CA ALA A 14 -44.53 -3.16 6.18
C ALA A 14 -43.14 -3.47 5.63
N SER A 15 -42.83 -2.95 4.45
CA SER A 15 -41.47 -2.98 3.90
C SER A 15 -40.66 -1.88 4.59
N LEU A 16 -39.75 -2.26 5.48
CA LEU A 16 -38.76 -1.36 6.07
C LEU A 16 -37.68 -1.07 5.01
N PHE A 17 -37.66 0.15 4.49
CA PHE A 17 -36.53 0.67 3.72
C PHE A 17 -35.47 1.13 4.72
N VAL A 18 -34.44 0.31 4.94
CA VAL A 18 -33.25 0.71 5.70
C VAL A 18 -32.39 1.57 4.78
N ILE A 19 -32.47 2.89 4.95
CA ILE A 19 -31.55 3.83 4.34
C ILE A 19 -30.23 3.74 5.13
N VAL A 20 -29.27 2.99 4.60
CA VAL A 20 -27.88 3.03 5.07
C VAL A 20 -27.29 4.35 4.61
N VAL A 21 -27.26 5.34 5.50
CA VAL A 21 -26.48 6.57 5.32
C VAL A 21 -25.02 6.19 5.53
N SER A 22 -24.34 5.81 4.45
CA SER A 22 -22.88 5.67 4.46
C SER A 22 -22.28 7.07 4.56
N ALA A 23 -21.82 7.44 5.74
CA ALA A 23 -21.03 8.65 5.94
C ALA A 23 -19.69 8.44 5.24
N ILE A 24 -19.57 8.97 4.02
CA ILE A 24 -18.30 9.05 3.29
C ILE A 24 -17.45 10.11 4.01
N VAL A 25 -16.63 9.65 4.95
CA VAL A 25 -15.51 10.46 5.44
C VAL A 25 -14.50 10.55 4.29
N PRO A 26 -14.07 11.75 3.87
CA PRO A 26 -13.07 11.90 2.83
C PRO A 26 -11.75 11.35 3.35
N SER A 27 -11.37 10.15 2.91
CA SER A 27 -10.03 9.64 3.04
C SER A 27 -9.10 10.61 2.33
N LYS A 28 -8.25 11.32 3.07
CA LYS A 28 -7.07 11.95 2.46
C LYS A 28 -6.34 10.81 1.73
N LEU A 29 -6.15 10.94 0.41
CA LEU A 29 -5.27 10.06 -0.36
C LEU A 29 -3.87 10.20 0.25
N ALA A 30 -3.57 9.36 1.24
CA ALA A 30 -2.21 9.16 1.71
C ALA A 30 -1.48 8.46 0.57
N PHE A 31 -0.46 9.12 0.04
CA PHE A 31 0.51 8.55 -0.89
C PHE A 31 1.32 7.49 -0.12
N ALA A 32 0.76 6.29 0.03
CA ALA A 32 1.48 5.13 0.56
C ALA A 32 2.54 4.65 -0.45
N CYS A 33 3.53 3.89 0.01
CA CYS A 33 4.56 3.33 -0.86
C CYS A 33 3.91 2.48 -1.97
N PRO A 34 4.16 2.76 -3.26
CA PRO A 34 3.47 2.12 -4.38
C PRO A 34 3.81 0.63 -4.55
N PHE A 35 4.79 0.11 -3.79
CA PHE A 35 5.27 -1.27 -3.88
C PHE A 35 4.87 -2.14 -2.67
N CYS A 36 4.28 -1.57 -1.61
CA CYS A 36 3.97 -2.32 -0.40
C CYS A 36 2.58 -2.97 -0.51
N SER A 37 2.48 -4.29 -0.30
CA SER A 37 1.20 -4.97 -0.10
C SER A 37 0.61 -4.65 1.28
N ALA A 38 -0.73 -4.76 1.38
CA ALA A 38 -1.59 -4.53 2.54
C ALA A 38 -0.83 -4.29 3.86
N VAL A 39 -0.54 -3.02 4.12
CA VAL A 39 0.20 -2.59 5.31
C VAL A 39 -0.72 -2.79 6.52
N ALA A 40 -0.22 -3.46 7.56
CA ALA A 40 -0.90 -3.47 8.84
C ALA A 40 -0.90 -2.04 9.42
N GLN A 41 -1.76 -1.75 10.40
CA GLN A 41 -1.62 -0.48 11.09
C GLN A 41 -0.28 -0.45 11.83
N THR A 42 0.45 0.65 11.72
CA THR A 42 1.66 0.83 12.53
C THR A 42 1.28 0.98 14.00
N LEU A 43 2.19 0.67 14.93
CA LEU A 43 1.96 0.88 16.35
C LEU A 43 1.59 2.33 16.66
N ARG A 44 2.15 3.30 15.91
CA ARG A 44 1.75 4.70 16.01
C ARG A 44 0.27 4.90 15.65
N GLN A 45 -0.19 4.33 14.55
CA GLN A 45 -1.59 4.42 14.13
C GLN A 45 -2.53 3.69 15.09
N GLU A 46 -2.13 2.51 15.58
CA GLU A 46 -2.87 1.76 16.58
C GLU A 46 -3.01 2.59 17.86
N MET A 47 -1.91 3.14 18.39
CA MET A 47 -1.92 4.01 19.57
C MET A 47 -2.78 5.27 19.37
N GLU A 48 -2.75 5.86 18.17
CA GLU A 48 -3.58 7.01 17.82
C GLU A 48 -5.08 6.68 17.84
N ALA A 49 -5.46 5.43 17.55
CA ALA A 49 -6.85 4.97 17.56
C ALA A 49 -7.40 4.61 18.95
N MET A 50 -6.55 4.35 19.96
CA MET A 50 -6.96 3.91 21.30
C MET A 50 -7.37 5.08 22.22
N ASP A 51 -8.23 4.84 23.22
CA ASP A 51 -8.56 5.84 24.24
C ASP A 51 -7.41 6.00 25.26
N ALA A 52 -6.76 4.90 25.64
CA ALA A 52 -5.58 4.90 26.50
C ALA A 52 -4.53 3.89 26.03
N VAL A 53 -3.25 4.23 26.20
CA VAL A 53 -2.12 3.33 25.93
C VAL A 53 -1.14 3.43 27.08
N VAL A 54 -0.84 2.30 27.71
CA VAL A 54 -0.02 2.26 28.93
C VAL A 54 0.98 1.12 28.90
N ILE A 55 2.06 1.24 29.68
CA ILE A 55 2.97 0.12 29.95
C ILE A 55 2.72 -0.35 31.38
N ALA A 56 2.37 -1.62 31.54
CA ALA A 56 2.01 -2.20 32.82
C ALA A 56 2.89 -3.40 33.17
N THR A 57 2.99 -3.68 34.45
CA THR A 57 3.76 -4.80 35.02
C THR A 57 2.80 -5.81 35.63
N ALA A 58 2.92 -7.08 35.27
CA ALA A 58 2.13 -8.15 35.89
C ALA A 58 2.44 -8.25 37.39
N THR A 59 1.40 -8.18 38.22
CA THR A 59 1.47 -8.36 39.68
C THR A 59 1.24 -9.82 40.10
N GLN A 60 0.98 -10.69 39.12
CA GLN A 60 0.71 -12.11 39.28
C GLN A 60 1.64 -12.96 38.39
N SER A 61 1.63 -14.26 38.63
CA SER A 61 2.25 -15.30 37.80
C SER A 61 1.23 -16.35 37.41
N ASP A 62 1.60 -17.26 36.51
CA ASP A 62 0.80 -18.45 36.16
C ASP A 62 0.41 -19.30 37.37
N ALA A 63 1.23 -19.31 38.43
CA ALA A 63 0.93 -20.04 39.66
C ALA A 63 -0.14 -19.36 40.54
N THR A 64 -0.41 -18.08 40.32
CA THR A 64 -1.28 -17.27 41.20
C THR A 64 -2.51 -16.69 40.49
N ARG A 65 -2.52 -16.66 39.15
CA ARG A 65 -3.65 -16.18 38.36
C ARG A 65 -4.70 -17.27 38.14
N ASN A 66 -5.92 -16.85 37.80
CA ASN A 66 -6.93 -17.80 37.35
C ASN A 66 -6.71 -18.13 35.86
N ALA A 67 -6.21 -19.33 35.59
CA ALA A 67 -5.94 -19.80 34.23
C ALA A 67 -7.22 -19.94 33.37
N ASP A 68 -8.38 -20.18 33.99
CA ASP A 68 -9.64 -20.40 33.26
C ASP A 68 -10.21 -19.10 32.66
N THR A 69 -9.91 -17.94 33.28
CA THR A 69 -10.38 -16.64 32.78
C THR A 69 -9.35 -15.96 31.88
N GLY A 70 -8.07 -16.31 32.02
CA GLY A 70 -6.97 -15.62 31.33
C GLY A 70 -6.74 -14.19 31.83
N GLU A 71 -7.46 -13.73 32.85
CA GLU A 71 -7.26 -12.39 33.42
C GLU A 71 -5.90 -12.31 34.12
N VAL A 72 -5.18 -11.23 33.85
CA VAL A 72 -3.92 -10.90 34.50
C VAL A 72 -4.06 -9.54 35.16
N ALA A 73 -3.87 -9.49 36.47
CA ALA A 73 -3.75 -8.23 37.20
C ALA A 73 -2.38 -7.59 36.89
N MET A 74 -2.41 -6.30 36.53
CA MET A 74 -1.21 -5.55 36.17
C MET A 74 -1.26 -4.16 36.79
N LYS A 75 -0.10 -3.65 37.18
CA LYS A 75 0.05 -2.28 37.67
C LYS A 75 0.59 -1.39 36.56
N VAL A 76 -0.08 -0.27 36.29
CA VAL A 76 0.37 0.72 35.32
C VAL A 76 1.65 1.39 35.82
N GLU A 77 2.74 1.34 35.03
CA GLU A 77 4.00 2.02 35.36
C GLU A 77 4.19 3.32 34.56
N SER A 78 3.65 3.39 33.34
CA SER A 78 3.72 4.59 32.51
C SER A 78 2.50 4.72 31.61
N VAL A 79 2.07 5.96 31.37
CA VAL A 79 0.98 6.29 30.45
C VAL A 79 1.58 6.94 29.20
N LEU A 80 1.38 6.30 28.05
CA LEU A 80 1.84 6.80 26.75
C LEU A 80 0.76 7.67 26.07
N LYS A 81 -0.52 7.39 26.36
CA LYS A 81 -1.70 8.16 25.91
C LYS A 81 -2.87 7.95 26.88
N GLY A 82 -3.76 8.95 27.00
CA GLY A 82 -5.01 8.84 27.76
C GLY A 82 -4.85 9.11 29.25
N ALA A 83 -4.03 10.09 29.62
CA ALA A 83 -3.76 10.47 31.01
C ALA A 83 -5.01 11.03 31.73
N GLU A 84 -6.01 11.46 30.97
CA GLU A 84 -7.34 11.84 31.44
C GLU A 84 -8.21 10.63 31.84
N HIS A 85 -7.84 9.41 31.43
CA HIS A 85 -8.58 8.18 31.67
C HIS A 85 -7.89 7.25 32.67
N VAL A 86 -6.55 7.26 32.72
CA VAL A 86 -5.76 6.30 33.49
C VAL A 86 -4.54 6.97 34.12
N GLU A 87 -4.25 6.63 35.38
CA GLU A 87 -3.12 7.16 36.14
C GLU A 87 -2.05 6.09 36.41
N VAL A 88 -0.79 6.52 36.53
CA VAL A 88 0.31 5.65 36.95
C VAL A 88 0.04 5.10 38.34
N GLY A 89 0.29 3.80 38.52
CA GLY A 89 0.05 3.06 39.76
C GLY A 89 -1.32 2.38 39.84
N THR A 90 -2.23 2.68 38.92
CA THR A 90 -3.55 2.03 38.83
C THR A 90 -3.38 0.53 38.57
N GLU A 91 -4.18 -0.30 39.24
CA GLU A 91 -4.31 -1.72 38.92
C GLU A 91 -5.36 -1.89 37.82
N VAL A 92 -4.99 -2.57 36.75
CA VAL A 92 -5.85 -2.89 35.61
C VAL A 92 -5.83 -4.40 35.37
N ARG A 93 -6.84 -4.90 34.66
CA ARG A 93 -6.91 -6.30 34.25
C ARG A 93 -7.05 -6.40 32.74
N ALA A 94 -6.25 -7.27 32.15
CA ALA A 94 -6.33 -7.60 30.73
C ALA A 94 -6.34 -9.12 30.57
N VAL A 95 -6.99 -9.60 29.51
CA VAL A 95 -7.02 -11.02 29.17
C VAL A 95 -5.77 -11.37 28.36
N TYR A 96 -5.01 -12.37 28.81
CA TYR A 96 -3.81 -12.87 28.15
C TYR A 96 -3.65 -14.37 28.39
N PHE A 97 -3.53 -15.16 27.33
CA PHE A 97 -3.41 -16.63 27.44
C PHE A 97 -1.98 -17.16 27.28
N GLY A 98 -0.98 -16.29 27.08
CA GLY A 98 0.43 -16.69 27.08
C GLY A 98 1.02 -16.78 28.49
N ASP A 99 2.32 -17.08 28.58
CA ASP A 99 3.04 -17.25 29.85
C ASP A 99 3.07 -15.94 30.65
N VAL A 100 2.85 -16.02 31.96
CA VAL A 100 2.88 -14.85 32.85
C VAL A 100 3.83 -15.09 34.02
N ALA A 101 4.84 -14.24 34.10
CA ALA A 101 5.72 -14.15 35.25
C ALA A 101 5.45 -12.84 36.01
N HIS A 102 5.57 -12.88 37.34
CA HIS A 102 5.54 -11.68 38.15
C HIS A 102 6.66 -10.72 37.70
N GLY A 103 6.31 -9.45 37.48
CA GLY A 103 7.26 -8.45 36.97
C GLY A 103 7.37 -8.39 35.44
N ARG A 104 6.69 -9.26 34.68
CA ARG A 104 6.67 -9.20 33.21
C ARG A 104 5.98 -7.91 32.75
N ARG A 105 6.56 -7.25 31.75
CA ARG A 105 6.09 -5.97 31.19
C ARG A 105 5.17 -6.22 29.98
N PHE A 106 4.14 -5.39 29.85
CA PHE A 106 3.16 -5.44 28.78
C PHE A 106 2.82 -4.04 28.27
N LEU A 107 2.60 -3.92 26.96
CA LEU A 107 1.90 -2.79 26.35
C LEU A 107 0.41 -3.07 26.43
N LEU A 108 -0.36 -2.15 26.99
CA LEU A 108 -1.81 -2.23 27.09
C LEU A 108 -2.44 -1.14 26.24
N SER A 109 -3.42 -1.54 25.44
CA SER A 109 -4.20 -0.67 24.56
C SER A 109 -5.68 -0.77 24.96
N GLY A 110 -6.23 0.36 25.40
CA GLY A 110 -7.55 0.47 26.01
C GLY A 110 -8.54 1.23 25.13
N VAL A 111 -9.78 0.73 25.10
CA VAL A 111 -10.93 1.36 24.43
C VAL A 111 -12.13 1.44 25.38
N ASP A 112 -13.05 2.35 25.08
CA ASP A 112 -14.23 2.69 25.90
C ASP A 112 -13.84 3.41 27.21
N PRO A 113 -13.75 4.74 27.21
CA PRO A 113 -13.26 5.49 28.37
C PRO A 113 -14.17 5.40 29.61
N ASN A 114 -15.43 4.94 29.46
CA ASN A 114 -16.34 4.76 30.60
C ASN A 114 -16.24 3.36 31.22
N ASP A 115 -15.84 2.36 30.43
CA ASP A 115 -15.68 0.96 30.84
C ASP A 115 -14.48 0.32 30.13
N MET A 116 -13.28 0.80 30.49
CA MET A 116 -12.04 0.54 29.75
C MET A 116 -11.77 -0.95 29.54
N GLN A 117 -11.80 -1.37 28.28
CA GLN A 117 -11.47 -2.72 27.84
C GLN A 117 -10.05 -2.78 27.33
N TRP A 118 -9.23 -3.66 27.91
CA TRP A 118 -7.80 -3.74 27.63
C TRP A 118 -7.44 -4.94 26.75
N SER A 119 -6.74 -4.66 25.66
CA SER A 119 -5.87 -5.63 25.01
C SER A 119 -4.45 -5.49 25.56
N CYS A 120 -3.65 -6.56 25.48
CA CYS A 120 -2.27 -6.50 25.95
C CYS A 120 -1.31 -7.33 25.08
N LEU A 121 -0.07 -6.85 24.99
CA LEU A 121 1.03 -7.49 24.29
C LEU A 121 2.27 -7.53 25.21
N PRO A 122 2.96 -8.67 25.34
CA PRO A 122 4.15 -8.75 26.17
C PRO A 122 5.30 -7.92 25.56
N LEU A 123 6.08 -7.28 26.41
CA LEU A 123 7.24 -6.49 25.99
C LEU A 123 8.55 -7.12 26.46
N THR A 124 9.53 -7.14 25.56
CA THR A 124 10.94 -7.23 25.93
C THR A 124 11.43 -5.85 26.43
N PRO A 125 12.56 -5.76 27.15
CA PRO A 125 13.13 -4.46 27.53
C PRO A 125 13.46 -3.58 26.31
N ARG A 126 13.83 -4.20 25.19
CA ARG A 126 14.10 -3.51 23.92
C ARG A 126 12.81 -2.95 23.33
N ALA A 127 11.75 -3.76 23.31
CA ALA A 127 10.42 -3.36 22.88
C ALA A 127 9.84 -2.23 23.73
N GLU A 128 9.97 -2.29 25.05
CA GLU A 128 9.55 -1.23 25.96
C GLU A 128 10.24 0.11 25.65
N SER A 129 11.56 0.06 25.46
CA SER A 129 12.36 1.26 25.12
C SER A 129 11.97 1.86 23.77
N TYR A 130 11.51 1.02 22.84
CA TYR A 130 11.04 1.42 21.52
C TYR A 130 9.66 2.08 21.59
N VAL A 131 8.66 1.40 22.18
CA VAL A 131 7.27 1.89 22.23
C VAL A 131 7.14 3.18 23.04
N ALA A 132 7.99 3.38 24.06
CA ALA A 132 8.02 4.60 24.84
C ALA A 132 8.38 5.85 24.02
N LYS A 133 9.04 5.71 22.86
CA LYS A 133 9.42 6.82 21.98
C LYS A 133 8.32 7.20 20.99
N ILE A 134 7.39 6.28 20.69
CA ILE A 134 6.37 6.45 19.64
C ILE A 134 5.51 7.72 19.83
N PRO A 135 5.02 8.06 21.04
CA PRO A 135 4.19 9.26 21.21
C PRO A 135 4.90 10.57 20.83
N GLU A 136 6.21 10.65 21.02
CA GLU A 136 6.99 11.83 20.63
C GLU A 136 7.33 11.80 19.14
N LEU A 137 7.66 10.63 18.59
CA LEU A 137 7.87 10.44 17.16
C LEU A 137 6.63 10.80 16.34
N ALA A 138 5.43 10.49 16.85
CA ALA A 138 4.17 10.81 16.18
C ALA A 138 3.98 12.30 15.88
N LYS A 139 4.68 13.19 16.60
CA LYS A 139 4.64 14.64 16.41
C LYS A 139 5.67 15.15 15.39
N GLN A 140 6.62 14.31 15.00
CA GLN A 140 7.69 14.65 14.08
C GLN A 140 7.27 14.45 12.62
N ASP A 141 7.99 15.08 11.71
CA ASP A 141 7.84 14.88 10.27
C ASP A 141 8.24 13.45 9.84
N ASP A 142 7.80 13.06 8.65
CA ASP A 142 7.98 11.70 8.12
C ASP A 142 9.47 11.30 8.06
N ALA A 143 10.36 12.18 7.60
CA ALA A 143 11.78 11.84 7.47
C ALA A 143 12.45 11.64 8.84
N THR A 144 12.14 12.51 9.82
CA THR A 144 12.62 12.34 11.20
C THR A 144 12.14 11.03 11.80
N ARG A 145 10.88 10.64 11.59
CA ARG A 145 10.35 9.34 12.04
C ARG A 145 11.08 8.18 11.38
N LEU A 146 11.24 8.21 10.05
CA LEU A 146 11.88 7.12 9.31
C LEU A 146 13.34 6.90 9.73
N ARG A 147 14.10 7.96 10.09
CA ARG A 147 15.48 7.81 10.61
C ARG A 147 15.54 7.00 11.90
N PHE A 148 14.51 7.09 12.73
CA PHE A 148 14.38 6.25 13.91
C PHE A 148 14.06 4.81 13.52
N TYR A 149 13.01 4.59 12.70
CA TYR A 149 12.55 3.26 12.31
C TYR A 149 13.58 2.46 11.50
N MET A 150 14.42 3.12 10.71
CA MET A 150 15.45 2.49 9.88
C MET A 150 16.41 1.61 10.70
N GLN A 151 16.65 1.97 11.96
CA GLN A 151 17.53 1.23 12.88
C GLN A 151 16.97 -0.14 13.30
N TYR A 152 15.70 -0.40 12.99
CA TYR A 152 14.96 -1.57 13.45
C TYR A 152 14.47 -2.47 12.30
N LEU A 153 14.79 -2.16 11.04
CA LEU A 153 14.26 -2.87 9.88
C LEU A 153 14.47 -4.39 9.97
N GLU A 154 15.65 -4.87 10.37
CA GLU A 154 15.96 -6.29 10.61
C GLU A 154 16.22 -6.59 12.10
N ASP A 155 15.49 -5.94 13.01
CA ASP A 155 15.60 -6.22 14.45
C ASP A 155 15.17 -7.66 14.80
N GLU A 156 15.90 -8.30 15.71
CA GLU A 156 15.57 -9.64 16.23
C GLU A 156 14.22 -9.66 16.95
N ASP A 157 13.80 -8.54 17.54
CA ASP A 157 12.45 -8.41 18.07
C ASP A 157 11.46 -8.17 16.92
N SER A 158 10.69 -9.20 16.59
CA SER A 158 9.74 -9.16 15.48
C SER A 158 8.68 -8.06 15.59
N MET A 159 8.38 -7.54 16.78
CA MET A 159 7.45 -6.42 16.91
C MET A 159 8.07 -5.14 16.31
N LEU A 160 9.37 -4.93 16.57
CA LEU A 160 10.12 -3.75 16.13
C LEU A 160 10.37 -3.79 14.63
N SER A 161 10.82 -4.95 14.12
CA SER A 161 11.11 -5.11 12.70
C SER A 161 9.88 -5.10 11.81
N ARG A 162 8.71 -5.47 12.33
CA ARG A 162 7.42 -5.32 11.63
C ARG A 162 6.96 -3.87 11.62
N ASP A 163 6.91 -3.23 12.79
CA ASP A 163 6.47 -1.82 12.90
C ASP A 163 7.36 -0.88 12.08
N ALA A 164 8.68 -1.09 12.10
CA ALA A 164 9.61 -0.34 11.27
C ALA A 164 9.35 -0.51 9.77
N TYR A 165 9.12 -1.75 9.32
CA TYR A 165 8.73 -2.01 7.94
C TYR A 165 7.42 -1.30 7.59
N ASP A 166 6.39 -1.41 8.44
CA ASP A 166 5.07 -0.83 8.19
C ASP A 166 5.14 0.71 8.14
N GLU A 167 5.96 1.36 8.97
CA GLU A 167 6.19 2.81 8.92
C GLU A 167 6.86 3.26 7.60
N PHE A 168 7.80 2.48 7.07
CA PHE A 168 8.34 2.72 5.72
C PHE A 168 7.29 2.45 4.62
N ALA A 169 6.48 1.42 4.79
CA ALA A 169 5.50 1.00 3.80
C ALA A 169 4.37 2.03 3.60
N ILE A 170 4.00 2.78 4.65
CA ILE A 170 3.02 3.87 4.53
C ILE A 170 3.65 5.24 4.20
N ALA A 171 4.97 5.36 4.20
CA ALA A 171 5.61 6.65 4.05
C ALA A 171 5.57 7.17 2.59
N PRO A 172 5.42 8.50 2.40
CA PRO A 172 5.62 9.12 1.09
C PRO A 172 7.04 8.91 0.59
N TYR A 173 7.21 8.64 -0.71
CA TYR A 173 8.53 8.40 -1.31
C TYR A 173 9.51 9.57 -1.11
N ALA A 174 9.00 10.81 -1.14
CA ALA A 174 9.81 12.01 -0.88
C ALA A 174 10.49 11.98 0.51
N ALA A 175 9.81 11.47 1.54
CA ALA A 175 10.41 11.33 2.87
C ALA A 175 11.53 10.28 2.86
N VAL A 176 11.35 9.17 2.13
CA VAL A 176 12.39 8.15 1.95
C VAL A 176 13.62 8.72 1.24
N GLN A 177 13.43 9.61 0.26
CA GLN A 177 14.53 10.28 -0.44
C GLN A 177 15.38 11.16 0.49
N GLU A 178 14.78 11.80 1.50
CA GLU A 178 15.49 12.62 2.49
C GLU A 178 16.44 11.83 3.39
N LEU A 179 16.31 10.49 3.42
CA LEU A 179 17.19 9.60 4.18
C LEU A 179 18.43 9.17 3.38
N LYS A 180 18.63 9.64 2.13
CA LYS A 180 19.71 9.20 1.23
C LYS A 180 21.09 9.12 1.89
N SER A 181 21.46 10.13 2.68
CA SER A 181 22.77 10.17 3.35
C SER A 181 22.88 9.29 4.59
N ASP A 182 21.75 8.84 5.13
CA ASP A 182 21.68 8.04 6.36
C ASP A 182 21.68 6.53 6.04
N MET A 183 21.38 6.15 4.80
CA MET A 183 21.28 4.75 4.37
C MET A 183 22.65 4.09 4.17
N ASP A 184 22.80 2.86 4.66
CA ASP A 184 23.96 2.01 4.38
C ASP A 184 23.75 1.21 3.10
N ARG A 185 24.35 1.68 2.00
CA ARG A 185 24.30 1.01 0.69
C ARG A 185 24.82 -0.44 0.76
N GLY A 186 25.88 -0.70 1.52
CA GLY A 186 26.48 -2.04 1.60
C GLY A 186 25.55 -3.03 2.27
N GLN A 187 24.93 -2.62 3.39
CA GLN A 187 23.94 -3.42 4.09
C GLN A 187 22.71 -3.71 3.24
N LEU A 188 22.20 -2.72 2.49
CA LEU A 188 21.06 -2.93 1.59
C LEU A 188 21.37 -3.95 0.50
N ILE A 189 22.58 -3.91 -0.09
CA ILE A 189 23.03 -4.90 -1.09
C ILE A 189 23.08 -6.30 -0.48
N GLU A 190 23.62 -6.44 0.74
CA GLU A 190 23.67 -7.71 1.47
C GLU A 190 22.27 -8.28 1.67
N TRP A 191 21.34 -7.46 2.18
CA TRP A 191 19.94 -7.86 2.39
C TRP A 191 19.22 -8.22 1.10
N ILE A 192 19.37 -7.44 0.03
CA ILE A 192 18.75 -7.75 -1.27
C ILE A 192 19.24 -9.11 -1.82
N GLY A 193 20.50 -9.45 -1.55
CA GLY A 193 21.13 -10.70 -1.95
C GLY A 193 20.67 -11.94 -1.17
N ASP A 194 20.03 -11.79 -0.01
CA ASP A 194 19.53 -12.91 0.80
C ASP A 194 18.36 -13.61 0.10
N GLU A 195 18.51 -14.88 -0.27
CA GLU A 195 17.49 -15.65 -0.97
C GLU A 195 16.25 -15.95 -0.11
N GLU A 196 16.40 -15.99 1.22
CA GLU A 196 15.33 -16.31 2.18
C GLU A 196 14.50 -15.08 2.59
N MET A 197 14.96 -13.89 2.21
CA MET A 197 14.29 -12.66 2.57
C MET A 197 12.90 -12.55 1.93
N SER A 198 11.93 -12.09 2.71
CA SER A 198 10.54 -11.97 2.26
C SER A 198 10.42 -10.98 1.08
N PRO A 199 9.47 -11.21 0.16
CA PRO A 199 9.29 -10.33 -0.99
C PRO A 199 9.07 -8.85 -0.63
N ASP A 200 8.35 -8.61 0.46
CA ASP A 200 7.99 -7.26 0.91
C ASP A 200 9.20 -6.49 1.44
N ARG A 201 10.07 -7.17 2.22
CA ARG A 201 11.35 -6.61 2.67
C ARG A 201 12.28 -6.32 1.49
N LYS A 202 12.41 -7.26 0.55
CA LYS A 202 13.20 -7.04 -0.68
C LYS A 202 12.72 -5.81 -1.46
N ARG A 203 11.41 -5.61 -1.62
CA ARG A 203 10.88 -4.42 -2.30
C ARG A 203 11.27 -3.13 -1.61
N LEU A 204 11.17 -3.09 -0.28
CA LEU A 204 11.60 -1.93 0.50
C LEU A 204 13.09 -1.66 0.29
N TYR A 205 13.94 -2.68 0.39
CA TYR A 205 15.39 -2.49 0.26
C TYR A 205 15.83 -2.12 -1.15
N LEU A 206 15.20 -2.67 -2.18
CA LEU A 206 15.40 -2.23 -3.57
C LEU A 206 14.98 -0.76 -3.77
N THR A 207 13.89 -0.33 -3.12
CA THR A 207 13.45 1.07 -3.14
C THR A 207 14.48 1.98 -2.46
N MET A 208 14.97 1.59 -1.28
CA MET A 208 16.02 2.32 -0.55
C MET A 208 17.34 2.35 -1.34
N LEU A 209 17.73 1.23 -1.96
CA LEU A 209 18.90 1.18 -2.85
C LEU A 209 18.72 2.08 -4.07
N GLY A 210 17.50 2.25 -4.58
CA GLY A 210 17.22 3.25 -5.61
C GLY A 210 17.53 4.68 -5.17
N VAL A 211 17.40 4.98 -3.87
CA VAL A 211 17.66 6.31 -3.29
C VAL A 211 19.16 6.55 -3.03
N CYS A 212 19.85 5.60 -2.39
CA CYS A 212 21.25 5.77 -1.98
C CYS A 212 22.27 5.09 -2.90
N GLY A 213 21.80 4.29 -3.85
CA GLY A 213 22.63 3.54 -4.79
C GLY A 213 23.27 4.41 -5.86
N THR A 214 24.11 3.78 -6.66
CA THR A 214 24.95 4.41 -7.67
C THR A 214 24.96 3.58 -8.95
N LYS A 215 25.57 4.12 -10.02
CA LYS A 215 25.74 3.37 -11.27
C LYS A 215 26.56 2.08 -11.10
N ASP A 216 27.38 1.98 -10.07
CA ASP A 216 28.17 0.78 -9.77
C ASP A 216 27.29 -0.42 -9.36
N ASP A 217 26.04 -0.19 -8.95
CA ASP A 217 25.07 -1.25 -8.59
C ASP A 217 24.34 -1.83 -9.80
N VAL A 218 24.33 -1.12 -10.93
CA VAL A 218 23.59 -1.50 -12.15
C VAL A 218 23.96 -2.90 -12.66
N PRO A 219 25.24 -3.34 -12.69
CA PRO A 219 25.58 -4.69 -13.12
C PRO A 219 24.91 -5.79 -12.28
N MET A 220 24.90 -5.63 -10.94
CA MET A 220 24.25 -6.58 -10.04
C MET A 220 22.74 -6.65 -10.30
N LEU A 221 22.07 -5.49 -10.40
CA LEU A 221 20.63 -5.44 -10.66
C LEU A 221 20.28 -6.05 -12.02
N LYS A 222 21.13 -5.82 -13.04
CA LYS A 222 20.98 -6.43 -14.37
C LYS A 222 21.12 -7.95 -14.30
N ASP A 223 22.09 -8.47 -13.57
CA ASP A 223 22.28 -9.92 -13.40
C ASP A 223 21.07 -10.56 -12.71
N MET A 224 20.50 -9.90 -11.70
CA MET A 224 19.26 -10.34 -11.03
C MET A 224 18.07 -10.38 -12.01
N LEU A 225 17.87 -9.31 -12.80
CA LEU A 225 16.80 -9.23 -13.81
C LEU A 225 16.89 -10.36 -14.84
N MET A 226 18.11 -10.70 -15.26
CA MET A 226 18.38 -11.73 -16.27
C MET A 226 18.42 -13.16 -15.70
N SER A 227 18.45 -13.32 -14.37
CA SER A 227 18.54 -14.64 -13.73
C SER A 227 17.33 -15.51 -14.06
N THR A 228 17.56 -16.78 -14.37
CA THR A 228 16.46 -17.76 -14.53
C THR A 228 15.90 -18.25 -13.20
N GLN A 229 16.54 -17.92 -12.08
CA GLN A 229 16.08 -18.27 -10.75
C GLN A 229 14.98 -17.32 -10.30
N LYS A 230 13.82 -17.86 -9.90
CA LYS A 230 12.68 -17.04 -9.48
C LYS A 230 12.99 -16.21 -8.22
N THR A 231 13.76 -16.75 -7.30
CA THR A 231 14.17 -16.09 -6.04
C THR A 231 15.02 -14.83 -6.27
N ALA A 232 15.80 -14.80 -7.35
CA ALA A 232 16.59 -13.64 -7.76
C ALA A 232 15.72 -12.48 -8.30
N ARG A 233 14.50 -12.79 -8.79
CA ARG A 233 13.52 -11.80 -9.27
C ARG A 233 12.39 -11.54 -8.28
N THR A 234 12.55 -11.95 -7.02
CA THR A 234 11.60 -11.63 -5.97
C THR A 234 11.48 -10.10 -5.82
N GLY A 235 10.26 -9.56 -5.86
CA GLY A 235 10.04 -8.11 -5.86
C GLY A 235 10.41 -7.45 -7.20
N LEU A 236 10.16 -8.13 -8.32
CA LEU A 236 10.57 -7.71 -9.67
C LEU A 236 10.20 -6.26 -10.02
N ASP A 237 9.05 -5.78 -9.56
CA ASP A 237 8.60 -4.40 -9.75
C ASP A 237 9.57 -3.39 -9.12
N ALA A 238 9.92 -3.58 -7.85
CA ALA A 238 10.92 -2.75 -7.17
C ALA A 238 12.33 -2.95 -7.76
N LEU A 239 12.65 -4.16 -8.23
CA LEU A 239 13.93 -4.44 -8.89
C LEU A 239 14.09 -3.67 -10.19
N ILE A 240 13.06 -3.69 -11.06
CA ILE A 240 13.02 -2.91 -12.30
C ILE A 240 13.06 -1.42 -11.97
N ALA A 241 12.29 -0.97 -10.98
CA ALA A 241 12.26 0.43 -10.57
C ALA A 241 13.66 0.89 -10.11
N CYS A 242 14.32 0.13 -9.23
CA CYS A 242 15.67 0.40 -8.75
C CYS A 242 16.68 0.44 -9.91
N TYR A 243 16.65 -0.56 -10.79
CA TYR A 243 17.50 -0.60 -11.98
C TYR A 243 17.32 0.64 -12.85
N LEU A 244 16.08 1.04 -13.14
CA LEU A 244 15.77 2.24 -13.93
C LEU A 244 16.15 3.54 -13.22
N THR A 245 16.05 3.61 -11.89
CA THR A 245 16.53 4.77 -11.10
C THR A 245 18.03 4.97 -11.28
N LEU A 246 18.81 3.90 -11.28
CA LEU A 246 20.27 3.96 -11.33
C LEU A 246 20.84 4.01 -12.77
N SER A 247 20.15 3.38 -13.73
CA SER A 247 20.56 3.38 -15.15
C SER A 247 19.97 4.52 -15.97
N GLY A 248 18.87 5.14 -15.53
CA GLY A 248 18.16 6.18 -16.25
C GLY A 248 17.45 5.63 -17.50
N GLU A 249 17.22 6.52 -18.47
CA GLU A 249 16.47 6.21 -19.70
C GLU A 249 17.08 5.07 -20.53
N GLU A 250 18.42 4.95 -20.55
CA GLU A 250 19.13 3.86 -21.25
C GLU A 250 18.74 2.47 -20.73
N GLY A 251 18.26 2.37 -19.48
CA GLY A 251 17.77 1.13 -18.91
C GLY A 251 16.50 0.60 -19.55
N LEU A 252 15.68 1.47 -20.17
CA LEU A 252 14.39 1.07 -20.75
C LEU A 252 14.54 0.01 -21.84
N GLU A 253 15.62 0.06 -22.64
CA GLU A 253 15.86 -0.92 -23.72
C GLU A 253 15.81 -2.37 -23.20
N LEU A 254 16.42 -2.62 -22.04
CA LEU A 254 16.40 -3.95 -21.42
C LEU A 254 14.99 -4.33 -20.95
N ILE A 255 14.30 -3.40 -20.30
CA ILE A 255 12.97 -3.65 -19.73
C ILE A 255 11.94 -3.90 -20.81
N ASP A 256 11.97 -3.08 -21.87
CA ASP A 256 11.12 -3.21 -23.04
C ASP A 256 11.32 -4.57 -23.68
N LYS A 257 12.57 -4.94 -23.96
CA LYS A 257 12.92 -6.20 -24.59
C LYS A 257 12.48 -7.41 -23.77
N GLU A 258 12.80 -7.44 -22.49
CA GLU A 258 12.63 -8.67 -21.68
C GLU A 258 11.21 -8.84 -21.13
N PHE A 259 10.49 -7.74 -20.84
CA PHE A 259 9.22 -7.79 -20.12
C PHE A 259 8.02 -7.21 -20.88
N LEU A 260 8.17 -6.20 -21.75
CA LEU A 260 7.03 -5.57 -22.42
C LEU A 260 6.78 -6.12 -23.83
N VAL A 261 7.80 -6.09 -24.69
CA VAL A 261 7.77 -6.58 -26.08
C VAL A 261 7.75 -8.11 -26.13
N ASN A 262 8.44 -8.75 -25.18
CA ASN A 262 8.50 -10.21 -25.10
C ASN A 262 7.13 -10.81 -24.75
N LYS A 263 6.40 -11.27 -25.77
CA LYS A 263 5.10 -11.94 -25.60
C LYS A 263 5.17 -13.27 -24.84
N LYS A 264 6.37 -13.79 -24.55
CA LYS A 264 6.56 -14.98 -23.69
C LYS A 264 6.75 -14.60 -22.22
N ALA A 265 6.96 -13.33 -21.89
CA ALA A 265 7.00 -12.88 -20.51
C ALA A 265 5.64 -13.16 -19.85
N SER A 266 5.68 -13.63 -18.61
CA SER A 266 4.46 -13.95 -17.88
C SER A 266 3.63 -12.69 -17.64
N TYR A 267 2.32 -12.87 -17.41
CA TYR A 267 1.45 -11.77 -17.00
C TYR A 267 2.03 -11.02 -15.79
N ALA A 268 2.49 -11.76 -14.78
CA ALA A 268 3.05 -11.20 -13.55
C ALA A 268 4.33 -10.38 -13.80
N ASP A 269 5.23 -10.86 -14.66
CA ASP A 269 6.47 -10.13 -14.98
C ASP A 269 6.17 -8.85 -15.76
N THR A 270 5.25 -8.93 -16.72
CA THR A 270 4.84 -7.77 -17.53
C THR A 270 4.12 -6.74 -16.66
N TYR A 271 3.26 -7.19 -15.76
CA TYR A 271 2.59 -6.34 -14.78
C TYR A 271 3.59 -5.65 -13.85
N ALA A 272 4.61 -6.37 -13.36
CA ALA A 272 5.68 -5.78 -12.54
C ALA A 272 6.44 -4.67 -13.29
N ALA A 273 6.74 -4.87 -14.58
CA ALA A 273 7.38 -3.84 -15.40
C ALA A 273 6.47 -2.61 -15.62
N ILE A 274 5.16 -2.80 -15.85
CA ILE A 274 4.18 -1.71 -15.93
C ILE A 274 4.15 -0.92 -14.61
N MET A 275 4.15 -1.60 -13.47
CA MET A 275 4.17 -0.95 -12.14
C MET A 275 5.43 -0.12 -11.92
N ALA A 276 6.60 -0.62 -12.32
CA ALA A 276 7.86 0.11 -12.24
C ALA A 276 7.87 1.37 -13.14
N ILE A 277 7.37 1.26 -14.37
CA ILE A 277 7.22 2.40 -15.29
C ILE A 277 6.25 3.43 -14.72
N ARG A 278 5.12 2.98 -14.17
CA ARG A 278 4.14 3.85 -13.50
C ARG A 278 4.77 4.60 -12.35
N PHE A 279 5.54 3.92 -11.50
CA PHE A 279 6.29 4.56 -10.41
C PHE A 279 7.21 5.68 -10.93
N HIS A 280 7.98 5.44 -11.99
CA HIS A 280 8.84 6.47 -12.58
C HIS A 280 8.05 7.65 -13.15
N GLY A 281 6.89 7.38 -13.73
CA GLY A 281 5.98 8.38 -14.28
C GLY A 281 5.10 9.09 -13.24
N THR A 282 5.17 8.70 -11.96
CA THR A 282 4.45 9.35 -10.82
C THR A 282 5.37 9.94 -9.75
N GLU A 283 6.39 9.20 -9.32
CA GLU A 283 7.23 9.50 -8.14
C GLU A 283 8.73 9.57 -8.46
N GLY A 284 9.24 8.70 -9.35
CA GLY A 284 10.69 8.49 -9.53
C GLY A 284 11.44 9.71 -10.09
N GLY A 285 10.90 10.34 -11.14
CA GLY A 285 11.41 11.61 -11.67
C GLY A 285 12.80 11.57 -12.31
N VAL A 286 13.36 10.39 -12.58
CA VAL A 286 14.67 10.22 -13.26
C VAL A 286 14.53 10.08 -14.78
N ILE A 287 13.38 9.61 -15.26
CA ILE A 287 13.11 9.34 -16.69
C ILE A 287 11.98 10.24 -17.16
N ALA A 288 12.12 10.84 -18.34
CA ALA A 288 11.08 11.66 -18.93
C ALA A 288 9.81 10.83 -19.22
N ARG A 289 8.63 11.36 -18.86
CA ARG A 289 7.35 10.69 -19.14
C ARG A 289 7.18 10.32 -20.61
N SER A 290 7.71 11.12 -21.53
CA SER A 290 7.68 10.80 -22.96
C SER A 290 8.36 9.47 -23.27
N ALA A 291 9.53 9.18 -22.68
CA ALA A 291 10.22 7.91 -22.87
C ALA A 291 9.46 6.75 -22.22
N LEU A 292 8.92 6.97 -21.02
CA LEU A 292 8.11 5.96 -20.31
C LEU A 292 6.84 5.58 -21.07
N VAL A 293 6.19 6.55 -21.71
CA VAL A 293 4.99 6.34 -22.53
C VAL A 293 5.27 5.46 -23.74
N GLU A 294 6.41 5.65 -24.42
CA GLU A 294 6.80 4.80 -25.56
C GLU A 294 6.94 3.33 -25.13
N SER A 295 7.54 3.07 -23.96
CA SER A 295 7.58 1.71 -23.38
C SER A 295 6.17 1.13 -23.14
N LEU A 296 5.22 1.94 -22.66
CA LEU A 296 3.84 1.49 -22.45
C LEU A 296 3.08 1.22 -23.75
N HIS A 297 3.45 1.83 -24.89
CA HIS A 297 2.82 1.55 -26.17
C HIS A 297 2.97 0.09 -26.59
N HIS A 298 4.09 -0.55 -26.25
CA HIS A 298 4.32 -1.98 -26.52
C HIS A 298 3.25 -2.88 -25.90
N ILE A 299 2.65 -2.46 -24.77
CA ILE A 299 1.59 -3.21 -24.09
C ILE A 299 0.26 -3.15 -24.84
N LEU A 300 0.02 -2.12 -25.66
CA LEU A 300 -1.19 -2.04 -26.50
C LEU A 300 -1.22 -3.13 -27.59
N ASP A 301 -0.11 -3.82 -27.85
CA ASP A 301 -0.02 -4.99 -28.73
C ASP A 301 -0.20 -6.34 -28.00
N ARG A 302 -0.52 -6.29 -26.70
CA ARG A 302 -0.87 -7.44 -25.85
C ARG A 302 -2.30 -7.30 -25.35
N GLU A 303 -3.23 -7.89 -26.10
CA GLU A 303 -4.68 -7.72 -25.89
C GLU A 303 -5.16 -8.06 -24.46
N ASP A 304 -4.48 -8.99 -23.78
CA ASP A 304 -4.76 -9.42 -22.41
C ASP A 304 -4.28 -8.44 -21.32
N LEU A 305 -3.48 -7.45 -21.70
CA LEU A 305 -2.84 -6.47 -20.80
C LEU A 305 -3.06 -5.02 -21.22
N ALA A 306 -3.56 -4.77 -22.43
CA ALA A 306 -3.67 -3.45 -23.01
C ALA A 306 -4.48 -2.47 -22.13
N ASP A 307 -5.50 -2.97 -21.43
CA ASP A 307 -6.33 -2.16 -20.54
C ASP A 307 -5.57 -1.54 -19.37
N LEU A 308 -4.48 -2.17 -18.93
CA LEU A 308 -3.74 -1.78 -17.74
C LEU A 308 -3.00 -0.46 -17.88
N VAL A 309 -2.62 -0.08 -19.11
CA VAL A 309 -1.78 1.10 -19.39
C VAL A 309 -2.57 2.30 -19.90
N ILE A 310 -3.79 2.07 -20.42
CA ILE A 310 -4.65 3.14 -20.97
C ILE A 310 -4.92 4.27 -19.96
N PRO A 311 -5.20 3.98 -18.66
CA PRO A 311 -5.34 5.03 -17.66
C PRO A 311 -4.09 5.90 -17.50
N ASP A 312 -2.89 5.30 -17.59
CA ASP A 312 -1.63 6.04 -17.50
C ASP A 312 -1.45 6.94 -18.72
N LEU A 313 -1.70 6.43 -19.94
CA LEU A 313 -1.66 7.23 -21.17
C LEU A 313 -2.58 8.45 -21.08
N ALA A 314 -3.81 8.26 -20.57
CA ALA A 314 -4.77 9.35 -20.38
C ALA A 314 -4.29 10.37 -19.34
N ARG A 315 -3.79 9.91 -18.19
CA ARG A 315 -3.30 10.78 -17.10
C ARG A 315 -2.03 11.53 -17.49
N TRP A 316 -1.18 10.93 -18.30
CA TRP A 316 0.06 11.52 -18.81
C TRP A 316 -0.15 12.26 -20.14
N GLN A 317 -1.40 12.36 -20.59
CA GLN A 317 -1.81 13.13 -21.76
C GLN A 317 -1.13 12.70 -23.06
N ASP A 318 -0.76 11.42 -23.16
CA ASP A 318 -0.36 10.85 -24.43
C ASP A 318 -1.61 10.67 -25.30
N TRP A 319 -1.80 11.57 -26.25
CA TRP A 319 -2.94 11.54 -27.18
C TRP A 319 -2.58 10.94 -28.54
N SER A 320 -1.43 10.27 -28.67
CA SER A 320 -0.97 9.69 -29.93
C SER A 320 -1.74 8.40 -30.30
N GLN A 321 -2.35 7.73 -29.31
CA GLN A 321 -2.90 6.37 -29.47
C GLN A 321 -4.41 6.32 -29.78
N VAL A 322 -5.07 7.44 -30.13
CA VAL A 322 -6.53 7.48 -30.36
C VAL A 322 -6.99 6.38 -31.33
N GLU A 323 -6.33 6.27 -32.48
CA GLU A 323 -6.70 5.29 -33.52
C GLU A 323 -6.42 3.84 -33.09
N LYS A 324 -5.28 3.59 -32.42
CA LYS A 324 -4.95 2.28 -31.87
C LYS A 324 -5.98 1.82 -30.84
N LEU A 325 -6.37 2.71 -29.92
CA LEU A 325 -7.35 2.43 -28.87
C LEU A 325 -8.76 2.22 -29.43
N LYS A 326 -9.15 3.00 -30.46
CA LYS A 326 -10.37 2.77 -31.21
C LYS A 326 -10.39 1.36 -31.81
N ASN A 327 -9.32 0.95 -32.47
CA ASN A 327 -9.22 -0.38 -33.08
C ASN A 327 -9.26 -1.50 -32.03
N LEU A 328 -8.62 -1.33 -30.87
CA LEU A 328 -8.72 -2.26 -29.75
C LEU A 328 -10.16 -2.40 -29.24
N PHE A 329 -10.90 -1.30 -29.12
CA PHE A 329 -12.31 -1.35 -28.71
C PHE A 329 -13.18 -2.14 -29.70
N LEU A 330 -12.97 -1.90 -31.01
CA LEU A 330 -13.73 -2.53 -32.09
C LEU A 330 -13.40 -4.02 -32.23
N ALA A 331 -12.13 -4.38 -32.06
CA ALA A 331 -11.67 -5.77 -32.11
C ALA A 331 -12.02 -6.56 -30.85
N ALA A 332 -12.35 -5.89 -29.74
CA ALA A 332 -12.64 -6.55 -28.47
C ALA A 332 -13.84 -7.50 -28.57
N ASP A 333 -13.67 -8.72 -28.09
CA ASP A 333 -14.65 -9.78 -27.98
C ASP A 333 -15.01 -10.06 -26.51
N ALA A 334 -15.72 -11.17 -26.24
CA ALA A 334 -16.13 -11.53 -24.88
C ALA A 334 -14.95 -11.76 -23.91
N ASN A 335 -13.77 -12.12 -24.42
CA ASN A 335 -12.59 -12.49 -23.65
C ASN A 335 -11.64 -11.32 -23.41
N ASN A 336 -11.87 -10.13 -23.94
CA ASN A 336 -11.05 -8.93 -23.67
C ASN A 336 -11.88 -7.63 -23.60
N ASN A 337 -13.21 -7.75 -23.46
CA ASN A 337 -14.14 -6.61 -23.40
C ASN A 337 -13.85 -5.58 -22.30
N TRP A 338 -13.06 -5.95 -21.28
CA TRP A 338 -12.66 -5.03 -20.22
C TRP A 338 -11.84 -3.83 -20.72
N VAL A 339 -11.21 -3.92 -21.91
CA VAL A 339 -10.49 -2.81 -22.55
C VAL A 339 -11.42 -1.65 -22.96
N ARG A 340 -12.71 -1.91 -23.18
CA ARG A 340 -13.64 -0.92 -23.74
C ARG A 340 -13.85 0.29 -22.83
N VAL A 341 -14.07 0.07 -21.53
CA VAL A 341 -14.30 1.18 -20.58
C VAL A 341 -13.05 2.08 -20.42
N PRO A 342 -11.83 1.53 -20.24
CA PRO A 342 -10.60 2.32 -20.30
C PRO A 342 -10.44 3.15 -21.57
N VAL A 343 -10.70 2.58 -22.76
CA VAL A 343 -10.65 3.33 -24.03
C VAL A 343 -11.62 4.50 -24.01
N ILE A 344 -12.87 4.30 -23.60
CA ILE A 344 -13.85 5.40 -23.48
C ILE A 344 -13.35 6.48 -22.51
N ASN A 345 -12.79 6.10 -21.36
CA ASN A 345 -12.27 7.07 -20.40
C ASN A 345 -11.08 7.88 -20.94
N TYR A 346 -10.20 7.25 -21.72
CA TYR A 346 -9.13 7.94 -22.43
C TYR A 346 -9.69 8.95 -23.44
N LEU A 347 -10.66 8.54 -24.26
CA LEU A 347 -11.27 9.42 -25.27
C LEU A 347 -12.06 10.57 -24.63
N ARG A 348 -12.70 10.34 -23.47
CA ARG A 348 -13.37 11.40 -22.68
C ARG A 348 -12.39 12.45 -22.15
N ALA A 349 -11.14 12.07 -21.87
CA ALA A 349 -10.10 12.97 -21.38
C ALA A 349 -9.33 13.65 -22.52
N CYS A 350 -9.30 13.05 -23.71
CA CYS A 350 -8.58 13.55 -24.87
C CYS A 350 -9.28 14.78 -25.47
N PRO A 351 -8.60 15.94 -25.61
CA PRO A 351 -9.21 17.16 -26.15
C PRO A 351 -9.24 17.21 -27.69
N LYS A 352 -8.68 16.21 -28.37
CA LYS A 352 -8.52 16.19 -29.82
C LYS A 352 -9.84 15.88 -30.54
N PRO A 353 -10.16 16.51 -31.69
CA PRO A 353 -11.38 16.23 -32.45
C PRO A 353 -11.55 14.76 -32.83
N GLU A 354 -10.46 14.08 -33.19
CA GLU A 354 -10.45 12.67 -33.58
C GLU A 354 -10.96 11.76 -32.45
N ALA A 355 -10.77 12.15 -31.19
CA ALA A 355 -11.30 11.41 -30.05
C ALA A 355 -12.83 11.53 -29.94
N ALA A 356 -13.39 12.70 -30.26
CA ALA A 356 -14.84 12.91 -30.31
C ALA A 356 -15.47 12.15 -31.48
N GLU A 357 -14.82 12.13 -32.64
CA GLU A 357 -15.25 11.33 -33.79
C GLU A 357 -15.24 9.83 -33.46
N ALA A 358 -14.15 9.33 -32.86
CA ALA A 358 -14.07 7.96 -32.39
C ALA A 358 -15.17 7.64 -31.37
N MET A 359 -15.43 8.54 -30.40
CA MET A 359 -16.48 8.35 -29.39
C MET A 359 -17.86 8.10 -30.02
N GLU A 360 -18.23 8.88 -31.04
CA GLU A 360 -19.53 8.74 -31.72
C GLU A 360 -19.64 7.43 -32.51
N GLU A 361 -18.53 6.91 -33.04
CA GLU A 361 -18.49 5.60 -33.68
C GLU A 361 -18.61 4.47 -32.65
N LEU A 362 -17.78 4.49 -31.61
CA LEU A 362 -17.74 3.45 -30.58
C LEU A 362 -19.06 3.34 -29.81
N LYS A 363 -19.76 4.47 -29.61
CA LYS A 363 -21.09 4.51 -28.98
C LYS A 363 -22.16 3.76 -29.78
N LYS A 364 -22.03 3.66 -31.12
CA LYS A 364 -22.96 2.86 -31.95
C LYS A 364 -22.72 1.36 -31.81
N VAL A 365 -21.47 0.98 -31.53
CA VAL A 365 -21.06 -0.43 -31.40
C VAL A 365 -21.37 -0.97 -30.00
N ASP A 366 -21.03 -0.21 -28.96
CA ASP A 366 -21.27 -0.60 -27.56
C ASP A 366 -21.66 0.63 -26.71
N PRO A 367 -22.96 1.02 -26.75
CA PRO A 367 -23.47 2.14 -25.95
C PRO A 367 -23.41 1.86 -24.44
N GLU A 368 -23.35 0.60 -24.03
CA GLU A 368 -23.32 0.20 -22.62
C GLU A 368 -21.97 0.51 -21.98
N SER A 369 -20.86 0.24 -22.67
CA SER A 369 -19.53 0.64 -22.22
C SER A 369 -19.40 2.17 -22.07
N VAL A 370 -19.99 2.94 -23.00
CA VAL A 370 -20.04 4.41 -22.92
C VAL A 370 -20.86 4.88 -21.72
N ARG A 371 -22.04 4.29 -21.51
CA ARG A 371 -22.89 4.58 -20.36
C ARG A 371 -22.16 4.30 -19.05
N ARG A 372 -21.55 3.12 -18.91
CA ARG A 372 -20.79 2.73 -17.72
C ARG A 372 -19.67 3.70 -17.40
N ALA A 373 -18.86 4.08 -18.40
CA ALA A 373 -17.80 5.07 -18.25
C ALA A 373 -18.35 6.39 -17.69
N ASN A 374 -19.42 6.92 -18.28
CA ASN A 374 -20.02 8.19 -17.86
C ASN A 374 -20.67 8.15 -16.46
N THR A 375 -21.27 7.02 -16.08
CA THR A 375 -21.99 6.88 -14.81
C THR A 375 -21.06 6.61 -13.62
N PHE A 376 -20.08 5.73 -13.78
CA PHE A 376 -19.31 5.21 -12.65
C PHE A 376 -17.90 5.78 -12.53
N PHE A 377 -17.38 6.43 -13.58
CA PHE A 377 -15.99 6.90 -13.61
C PHE A 377 -15.91 8.39 -13.83
N ALA A 378 -15.15 9.06 -12.95
CA ALA A 378 -14.70 10.41 -13.19
C ALA A 378 -13.82 10.46 -14.44
N ILE A 379 -13.86 11.59 -15.17
CA ILE A 379 -12.95 11.82 -16.29
C ILE A 379 -11.51 11.84 -15.73
N PRO A 380 -10.57 11.07 -16.32
CA PRO A 380 -9.17 11.11 -15.94
C PRO A 380 -8.65 12.54 -15.91
N LYS A 381 -8.05 12.93 -14.79
CA LYS A 381 -7.40 14.24 -14.65
C LYS A 381 -5.91 14.11 -15.02
N PRO A 382 -5.32 15.12 -15.68
CA PRO A 382 -3.88 15.17 -15.90
C PRO A 382 -3.12 14.99 -14.59
N ALA A 383 -2.09 14.14 -14.61
CA ALA A 383 -1.16 14.02 -13.50
C ALA A 383 -0.34 15.31 -13.35
N SER A 384 0.01 15.69 -12.12
CA SER A 384 0.94 16.80 -11.87
C SER A 384 2.26 16.56 -12.60
N GLU A 385 2.90 17.62 -13.09
CA GLU A 385 4.26 17.52 -13.62
C GLU A 385 5.21 17.03 -12.52
N ILE A 386 6.07 16.08 -12.85
CA ILE A 386 7.15 15.65 -11.95
C ILE A 386 8.32 16.57 -12.22
N LYS A 387 8.77 17.27 -11.18
CA LYS A 387 10.06 17.96 -11.25
C LYS A 387 11.14 16.87 -11.25
N PRO A 388 12.11 16.90 -12.18
CA PRO A 388 13.23 15.98 -12.14
C PRO A 388 13.86 15.99 -10.75
N SER A 389 14.08 14.82 -10.16
CA SER A 389 14.84 14.73 -8.92
C SER A 389 16.25 15.23 -9.22
N LEU A 390 16.68 16.31 -8.55
CA LEU A 390 18.04 16.83 -8.66
C LEU A 390 18.97 15.72 -8.17
N GLN A 391 19.70 15.07 -9.09
CA GLN A 391 20.68 14.03 -8.77
C GLN A 391 21.83 14.57 -7.94
#